data_AF-A0A1H6YMB0-F1
#
_entry.id   AF-A0A1H6YMB0-F1
#
_cell.length_a   1.000
_cell.length_b   1.000
_cell.length_c   1.000
_cell.angle_alpha   90.00
_cell.angle_beta   90.00
_cell.angle_gamma   90.00
#
_symmetry.space_group_name_H-M   'P 1'
#
loop_
_entity.id
_entity.type
_entity.pdbx_description
1 polymer ?
#
loop_
_entity_poly.entity_id
_entity_poly.type
_entity_poly.pdbx_seq_one_letter_code
_entity_poly.pdbx_strand_id
1 'polypeptide(L)'
;MWLSKSIASVVTLLALLGCNKDKPEPVSEMQCIPAVYLTNYCPTKTETHLVRLLKPTPYATRQESSSQGNEIYVAAVINLPHSLAKRDTVFQLQFHYDPQAERQNKAHGYCNTNIAPAKMIVYDGVSEVECP
;
A
#
# COMPACT_ATOMS: atom_id res chain seq x y z
N MET A 1 14.17 -63.31 -41.03
CA MET A 1 12.93 -63.22 -40.23
C MET A 1 13.07 -62.05 -39.28
N TRP A 2 12.19 -61.06 -39.43
CA TRP A 2 12.08 -59.91 -38.54
C TRP A 2 11.69 -60.35 -37.12
N LEU A 3 12.38 -59.82 -36.11
CA LEU A 3 11.83 -59.70 -34.77
C LEU A 3 12.03 -58.27 -34.28
N SER A 4 10.91 -57.76 -33.80
CA SER A 4 10.56 -56.39 -33.53
C SER A 4 10.60 -56.12 -32.03
N LYS A 5 10.55 -54.82 -31.68
CA LYS A 5 10.22 -54.24 -30.35
C LYS A 5 11.39 -54.27 -29.34
N SER A 6 11.68 -53.21 -28.58
CA SER A 6 10.76 -52.29 -27.92
C SER A 6 11.38 -50.90 -27.78
N ILE A 7 10.68 -49.87 -28.26
CA ILE A 7 10.96 -48.48 -27.92
C ILE A 7 10.35 -48.27 -26.54
N ALA A 8 11.18 -48.29 -25.50
CA ALA A 8 10.76 -47.89 -24.16
C ALA A 8 10.57 -46.37 -24.15
N SER A 9 9.31 -45.95 -24.19
CA SER A 9 8.87 -44.58 -23.94
C SER A 9 9.47 -44.06 -22.64
N VAL A 10 10.42 -43.15 -22.74
CA VAL A 10 10.76 -42.26 -21.63
C VAL A 10 9.73 -41.15 -21.67
N VAL A 11 8.71 -41.33 -20.83
CA VAL A 11 7.66 -40.36 -20.55
C VAL A 11 8.32 -39.11 -19.96
N THR A 12 8.41 -38.06 -20.77
CA THR A 12 8.82 -36.71 -20.37
C THR A 12 7.79 -36.13 -19.42
N LEU A 13 7.95 -36.41 -18.12
CA LEU A 13 7.07 -35.91 -17.07
C LEU A 13 7.91 -35.31 -15.95
N LEU A 14 8.52 -34.14 -16.21
CA LEU A 14 8.95 -33.27 -15.13
C LEU A 14 8.46 -31.85 -15.37
N ALA A 15 7.39 -31.57 -14.64
CA ALA A 15 7.09 -30.29 -14.02
C ALA A 15 7.05 -29.10 -14.98
N LEU A 16 5.84 -28.82 -15.45
CA LEU A 16 5.34 -27.45 -15.45
C LEU A 16 5.59 -26.86 -14.04
N LEU A 17 6.79 -26.32 -13.83
CA LEU A 17 7.08 -25.34 -12.80
C LEU A 17 6.20 -24.15 -13.14
N GLY A 18 4.94 -24.23 -12.69
CA GLY A 18 4.05 -23.10 -12.60
C GLY A 18 4.74 -22.09 -11.70
N CYS A 19 5.57 -21.25 -12.32
CA CYS A 19 5.90 -19.94 -11.80
C CYS A 19 4.59 -19.16 -11.77
N ASN A 20 3.75 -19.41 -10.75
CA ASN A 20 2.99 -18.32 -10.16
C ASN A 20 4.03 -17.40 -9.51
N LYS A 21 4.76 -16.67 -10.36
CA LYS A 21 5.28 -15.38 -9.95
C LYS A 21 4.03 -14.60 -9.62
N ASP A 22 3.74 -14.47 -8.33
CA ASP A 22 2.88 -13.42 -7.81
C ASP A 22 3.35 -12.14 -8.50
N LYS A 23 2.67 -11.78 -9.59
CA LYS A 23 2.96 -10.53 -10.25
C LYS A 23 2.59 -9.50 -9.18
N PRO A 24 3.54 -8.70 -8.71
CA PRO A 24 3.20 -7.66 -7.74
C PRO A 24 2.05 -6.86 -8.33
N GLU A 25 1.09 -6.49 -7.50
CA GLU A 25 0.00 -5.61 -7.94
C GLU A 25 0.61 -4.40 -8.69
N PRO A 26 -0.04 -3.92 -9.76
CA PRO A 26 0.47 -2.78 -10.47
C PRO A 26 0.48 -1.55 -9.56
N VAL A 27 1.43 -0.64 -9.82
CA VAL A 27 1.39 0.71 -9.25
C VAL A 27 0.08 1.36 -9.67
N SER A 28 -0.64 1.96 -8.72
CA SER A 28 -1.90 2.63 -9.03
C SER A 28 -1.67 3.90 -9.84
N GLU A 29 -2.72 4.37 -10.51
CA GLU A 29 -2.74 5.76 -10.97
C GLU A 29 -2.66 6.73 -9.78
N MET A 30 -2.19 7.94 -10.06
CA MET A 30 -2.15 9.03 -9.08
C MET A 30 -3.59 9.43 -8.70
N GLN A 31 -3.82 9.59 -7.41
CA GLN A 31 -5.05 10.11 -6.83
C GLN A 31 -4.80 11.46 -6.14
N CYS A 32 -5.86 12.26 -6.08
CA CYS A 32 -5.91 13.50 -5.30
C CYS A 32 -7.03 13.34 -4.26
N ILE A 33 -6.70 13.38 -2.98
CA ILE A 33 -7.70 13.31 -1.90
C ILE A 33 -7.39 14.35 -0.82
N PRO A 34 -8.39 15.12 -0.34
CA PRO A 34 -8.19 15.98 0.82
C PRO A 34 -7.85 15.13 2.06
N ALA A 35 -6.80 15.51 2.77
CA ALA A 35 -6.26 14.76 3.89
C ALA A 35 -5.93 15.67 5.08
N VAL A 36 -5.88 15.09 6.28
CA VAL A 36 -5.45 15.74 7.52
C VAL A 36 -4.32 14.93 8.13
N TYR A 37 -3.23 15.60 8.50
CA TYR A 37 -2.15 14.97 9.24
C TYR A 37 -2.60 14.61 10.67
N LEU A 38 -2.36 13.36 11.08
CA LEU A 38 -2.67 12.90 12.43
C LEU A 38 -1.41 12.90 13.30
N THR A 39 -0.40 12.13 12.88
CA THR A 39 0.81 11.86 13.67
C THR A 39 1.89 11.23 12.80
N ASN A 40 3.09 11.09 13.34
CA ASN A 40 4.10 10.20 12.77
C ASN A 40 3.59 8.76 12.84
N TYR A 41 3.85 8.00 11.78
CA TYR A 41 3.51 6.58 11.73
C TYR A 41 4.51 5.75 12.55
N CYS A 42 4.28 4.44 12.62
CA CYS A 42 5.16 3.50 13.29
C CYS A 42 6.59 3.55 12.73
N PRO A 43 7.59 3.00 13.45
CA PRO A 43 8.95 2.91 12.93
C PRO A 43 8.97 2.14 11.61
N THR A 44 9.45 2.80 10.56
CA THR A 44 9.53 2.31 9.18
C THR A 44 10.92 2.61 8.62
N LYS A 45 11.30 1.98 7.51
CA LYS A 45 12.62 2.22 6.90
C LYS A 45 12.81 3.69 6.50
N THR A 46 11.75 4.30 5.99
CA THR A 46 11.70 5.71 5.61
C THR A 46 10.73 6.44 6.53
N GLU A 47 10.98 7.71 6.81
CA GLU A 47 10.05 8.54 7.57
C GLU A 47 8.65 8.50 6.93
N THR A 48 7.67 8.13 7.74
CA THR A 48 6.30 7.89 7.29
C THR A 48 5.33 8.57 8.25
N HIS A 49 4.30 9.20 7.71
CA HIS A 49 3.33 9.95 8.49
C HIS A 49 1.93 9.37 8.32
N LEU A 50 1.17 9.28 9.41
CA LEU A 50 -0.22 8.84 9.36
C LEU A 50 -1.13 10.04 9.05
N VAL A 51 -1.95 9.88 8.02
CA VAL A 51 -2.97 10.86 7.63
C VAL A 51 -4.35 10.23 7.66
N ARG A 52 -5.37 11.06 7.89
CA ARG A 52 -6.77 10.74 7.62
C ARG A 52 -7.13 11.26 6.24
N LEU A 53 -7.59 10.37 5.37
CA LEU A 53 -8.17 10.73 4.08
C LEU A 53 -9.65 11.08 4.29
N LEU A 54 -10.08 12.21 3.73
CA LEU A 54 -11.45 12.73 3.87
C LEU A 54 -12.40 12.21 2.78
N LYS A 55 -11.90 11.38 1.84
CA LYS A 55 -12.70 10.60 0.90
C LYS A 55 -12.32 9.11 0.97
N PRO A 56 -13.25 8.17 0.77
CA PRO A 56 -12.96 6.74 0.68
C PRO A 56 -12.00 6.41 -0.47
N THR A 57 -11.12 5.43 -0.27
CA THR A 57 -10.24 4.90 -1.32
C THR A 57 -9.83 3.46 -0.97
N PRO A 58 -9.63 2.56 -1.97
CA PRO A 58 -9.14 1.21 -1.71
C PRO A 58 -7.69 1.19 -1.19
N TYR A 59 -6.97 2.31 -1.24
CA TYR A 59 -5.57 2.44 -0.80
C TYR A 59 -5.43 2.99 0.62
N ALA A 60 -6.54 3.01 1.37
CA ALA A 60 -6.55 3.34 2.79
C ALA A 60 -7.02 2.16 3.64
N THR A 61 -6.59 2.14 4.90
CA THR A 61 -7.15 1.27 5.92
C THR A 61 -8.39 1.93 6.51
N ARG A 62 -9.52 1.23 6.47
CA ARG A 62 -10.77 1.62 7.15
C ARG A 62 -10.63 1.31 8.63
N GLN A 63 -10.91 2.28 9.49
CA GLN A 63 -10.91 2.13 10.95
C GLN A 63 -12.20 2.70 11.53
N GLU A 64 -12.66 2.13 12.64
CA GLU A 64 -13.76 2.69 13.41
C GLU A 64 -13.25 3.88 14.24
N SER A 65 -13.92 5.02 14.15
CA SER A 65 -13.62 6.15 15.02
C SER A 65 -14.07 5.85 16.45
N SER A 66 -13.23 6.20 17.42
CA SER A 66 -13.54 6.14 18.85
C SER A 66 -14.69 7.06 19.26
N SER A 67 -15.06 8.04 18.41
CA SER A 67 -16.20 8.92 18.60
C SER A 67 -17.33 8.58 17.60
N GLN A 68 -18.43 8.04 18.12
CA GLN A 68 -19.75 7.96 17.46
C GLN A 68 -19.86 7.05 16.21
N GLY A 69 -19.12 5.93 16.14
CA GLY A 69 -19.35 4.89 15.12
C GLY A 69 -19.10 5.34 13.67
N ASN A 70 -18.46 6.49 13.49
CA ASN A 70 -18.10 6.99 12.18
C ASN A 70 -16.83 6.30 11.71
N GLU A 71 -16.81 5.86 10.46
CA GLU A 71 -15.64 5.24 9.87
C GLU A 71 -14.67 6.30 9.38
N ILE A 72 -13.38 6.04 9.56
CA ILE A 72 -12.31 6.87 9.05
C ILE A 72 -11.42 6.05 8.12
N TYR A 73 -10.87 6.73 7.12
CA TYR A 73 -9.90 6.15 6.19
C TYR A 73 -8.53 6.71 6.53
N VAL A 74 -7.60 5.86 6.90
CA VAL A 74 -6.25 6.27 7.26
C VAL A 74 -5.23 5.63 6.34
N ALA A 75 -4.16 6.37 6.05
CA ALA A 75 -3.05 5.89 5.24
C ALA A 75 -1.72 6.36 5.83
N ALA A 76 -0.70 5.53 5.69
CA ALA A 76 0.67 5.86 6.04
C ALA A 76 1.39 6.41 4.80
N VAL A 77 1.71 7.70 4.81
CA VAL A 77 2.29 8.40 3.66
C VAL A 77 3.81 8.37 3.76
N ILE A 78 4.44 7.72 2.79
CA ILE A 78 5.89 7.66 2.62
C ILE A 78 6.35 9.00 2.03
N ASN A 79 7.41 9.59 2.59
CA ASN A 79 8.03 10.83 2.12
C ASN A 79 7.11 12.07 2.14
N LEU A 80 6.15 12.16 3.07
CA LEU A 80 5.38 13.40 3.24
C LEU A 80 6.30 14.54 3.73
N PRO A 81 6.35 15.70 3.07
CA PRO A 81 7.14 16.84 3.52
C PRO A 81 6.73 17.34 4.91
N HIS A 82 7.71 17.70 5.73
CA HIS A 82 7.49 18.23 7.08
C HIS A 82 6.65 19.51 7.11
N SER A 83 6.66 20.30 6.02
CA SER A 83 5.82 21.48 5.87
C SER A 83 4.32 21.19 5.92
N LEU A 84 3.92 19.96 5.59
CA LEU A 84 2.54 19.45 5.60
C LEU A 84 2.20 18.63 6.84
N ALA A 85 3.19 18.31 7.70
CA ALA A 85 3.00 17.61 8.96
C ALA A 85 2.45 18.53 10.07
N LYS A 86 1.36 19.24 9.76
CA LYS A 86 0.68 20.18 10.67
C LYS A 86 -0.68 19.61 11.04
N ARG A 87 -0.91 19.42 12.34
CA ARG A 87 -2.22 18.99 12.85
C ARG A 87 -3.31 20.00 12.46
N ASP A 88 -4.53 19.49 12.31
CA ASP A 88 -5.75 20.27 12.09
C ASP A 88 -5.77 21.11 10.79
N THR A 89 -4.84 20.86 9.85
CA THR A 89 -4.84 21.49 8.53
C THR A 89 -5.24 20.48 7.47
N VAL A 90 -6.23 20.84 6.65
CA VAL A 90 -6.60 20.06 5.46
C VAL A 90 -5.70 20.46 4.31
N PHE A 91 -5.15 19.48 3.59
CA PHE A 91 -4.39 19.68 2.36
C PHE A 91 -4.81 18.69 1.27
N GLN A 92 -4.64 19.07 0.02
CA GLN A 92 -5.05 18.27 -1.15
C GLN A 92 -3.91 17.30 -1.51
N LEU A 93 -3.89 16.11 -0.91
CA LEU A 93 -2.80 15.15 -1.05
C LEU A 93 -2.85 14.47 -2.42
N GLN A 94 -1.75 14.54 -3.16
CA GLN A 94 -1.53 13.73 -4.37
C GLN A 94 -0.65 12.53 -4.02
N PHE A 95 -1.09 11.32 -4.40
CA PHE A 95 -0.39 10.09 -4.06
C PHE A 95 -0.68 8.96 -5.05
N HIS A 96 0.18 7.95 -5.06
CA HIS A 96 -0.09 6.65 -5.66
C HIS A 96 0.18 5.52 -4.67
N TYR A 97 -0.37 4.35 -4.96
CA TYR A 97 -0.06 3.11 -4.26
C TYR A 97 0.99 2.33 -5.05
N ASP A 98 2.09 1.98 -4.39
CA ASP A 98 3.13 1.10 -4.91
C ASP A 98 3.36 -0.06 -3.92
N PRO A 99 2.99 -1.31 -4.28
CA PRO A 99 3.19 -2.48 -3.42
C PRO A 99 4.66 -2.76 -3.10
N GLN A 100 5.60 -2.37 -3.98
CA GLN A 100 7.02 -2.49 -3.67
C GLN A 100 7.42 -1.49 -2.59
N ALA A 101 7.01 -0.23 -2.72
CA ALA A 101 7.27 0.80 -1.73
C ALA A 101 6.68 0.44 -0.36
N GLU A 102 5.44 -0.05 -0.31
CA GLU A 102 4.81 -0.53 0.93
C GLU A 102 5.61 -1.70 1.53
N ARG A 103 5.97 -2.72 0.73
CA ARG A 103 6.74 -3.86 1.23
C ARG A 103 8.11 -3.46 1.78
N GLN A 104 8.79 -2.51 1.13
CA GLN A 104 10.10 -2.01 1.56
C GLN A 104 10.03 -1.11 2.79
N ASN A 105 8.88 -0.49 3.05
CA ASN A 105 8.67 0.44 4.15
C ASN A 105 7.74 -0.09 5.23
N LYS A 106 7.41 -1.38 5.23
CA LYS A 106 6.59 -2.00 6.28
C LYS A 106 7.07 -1.59 7.67
N ALA A 107 6.10 -1.32 8.55
CA ALA A 107 6.38 -1.05 9.95
C ALA A 107 7.21 -2.18 10.56
N HIS A 108 8.28 -1.83 11.26
CA HIS A 108 9.10 -2.76 12.03
C HIS A 108 9.06 -2.38 13.51
N GLY A 109 9.00 -3.39 14.38
CA GLY A 109 8.87 -3.15 15.83
C GLY A 109 7.43 -2.87 16.27
N TYR A 110 7.28 -2.19 17.41
CA TYR A 110 5.98 -1.97 18.06
C TYR A 110 5.23 -0.77 17.44
N CYS A 111 4.07 -1.05 16.84
CA CYS A 111 3.03 -0.04 16.60
C CYS A 111 2.12 0.06 17.82
N ASN A 112 1.73 1.27 18.21
CA ASN A 112 0.61 1.45 19.13
C ASN A 112 -0.66 0.83 18.49
N THR A 113 -1.47 0.12 19.27
CA THR A 113 -2.73 -0.50 18.80
C THR A 113 -3.71 0.50 18.20
N ASN A 114 -3.63 1.77 18.61
CA ASN A 114 -4.44 2.86 18.07
C ASN A 114 -3.97 3.34 16.68
N ILE A 115 -2.81 2.85 16.22
CA ILE A 115 -2.19 3.11 14.91
C ILE A 115 -2.02 1.75 14.19
N ALA A 116 -3.07 0.91 14.24
CA ALA A 116 -3.12 -0.39 13.57
C ALA A 116 -2.59 -0.28 12.12
N PRO A 117 -1.99 -1.36 11.57
CA PRO A 117 -1.24 -1.28 10.32
C PRO A 117 -2.08 -0.61 9.22
N ALA A 118 -1.66 0.60 8.85
CA ALA A 118 -2.27 1.38 7.79
C ALA A 118 -1.65 0.98 6.46
N LYS A 119 -2.47 0.91 5.41
CA LYS A 119 -1.97 0.85 4.03
C LYS A 119 -1.02 2.00 3.77
N MET A 120 0.07 1.72 3.05
CA MET A 120 1.07 2.73 2.74
C MET A 120 0.88 3.29 1.33
N ILE A 121 0.97 4.60 1.20
CA ILE A 121 0.89 5.34 -0.07
C ILE A 121 2.13 6.22 -0.23
N VAL A 122 2.52 6.49 -1.46
CA VAL A 122 3.70 7.29 -1.80
C VAL A 122 3.25 8.72 -2.11
N TYR A 123 3.87 9.70 -1.47
CA TYR A 123 3.62 11.11 -1.74
C TYR A 123 4.11 11.50 -3.13
N ASP A 124 3.23 12.11 -3.93
CA ASP A 124 3.56 12.70 -5.23
C ASP A 124 3.54 14.23 -5.21
N GLY A 125 2.79 14.84 -4.29
CA GLY A 125 2.61 16.29 -4.27
C GLY A 125 1.44 16.77 -3.44
N VAL A 126 1.19 18.06 -3.56
CA VAL A 126 -0.08 18.69 -3.15
C VAL A 126 -0.68 19.40 -4.34
N SER A 127 -2.00 19.32 -4.46
CA SER A 127 -2.75 20.11 -5.44
C SER A 127 -3.02 21.51 -4.90
N GLU A 128 -2.79 22.53 -5.72
CA GLU A 128 -3.18 23.92 -5.41
C GLU A 128 -4.70 24.12 -5.57
N VAL A 129 -5.33 23.27 -6.38
CA VAL A 129 -6.78 23.24 -6.57
C VAL A 129 -7.43 22.14 -5.74
N GLU A 130 -8.71 22.31 -5.42
CA GLU A 130 -9.47 21.28 -4.71
C GLU A 130 -9.51 19.97 -5.51
N CYS A 131 -9.28 18.84 -4.82
CA CYS A 131 -9.37 17.54 -5.48
C CYS A 131 -10.80 17.27 -5.94
N PRO A 132 -11.01 16.79 -7.20
CA PRO A 132 -12.32 16.44 -7.73
C PRO A 132 -13.04 15.40 -6.86
#